data_AF-A0A3E2YQW3-F1
#
_entry.id   AF-A0A3E2YQW3-F1
#
_cell.length_a   1.000
_cell.length_b   1.000
_cell.length_c   1.000
_cell.angle_alpha   90.00
_cell.angle_beta   90.00
_cell.angle_gamma   90.00
#
_symmetry.space_group_name_H-M   'P 1'
#
loop_
_entity.id
_entity.type
_entity.pdbx_description
1 polymer ?
#
loop_
_entity_poly.entity_id
_entity_poly.type
_entity_poly.pdbx_seq_one_letter_code
_entity_poly.pdbx_strand_id
1 'polypeptide(L)'
;MQGVTSPTSTGVASPTSTGVAFLARPGRPAVVTPTLAELTGPTRGVVELPVHLMWNANRSFDLGDPDDLLWMYENVLRETTHAGELRELVNGHLLRQVWPMLNLPRGVRAAWEHRHRVLRGDGALRAA
;
A
#
# COMPACT_ATOMS: atom_id res chain seq x y z
N MET A 1 47.36 -44.60 1.78
CA MET A 1 46.05 -44.71 2.48
C MET A 1 45.16 -43.61 1.93
N GLN A 2 44.17 -43.99 1.13
CA GLN A 2 43.18 -43.09 0.52
C GLN A 2 42.18 -42.64 1.58
N GLY A 3 41.89 -41.34 1.64
CA GLY A 3 40.82 -40.77 2.46
C GLY A 3 39.98 -39.83 1.59
N VAL A 4 38.80 -40.31 1.26
CA VAL A 4 37.84 -39.75 0.31
C VAL A 4 36.85 -38.79 1.01
N THR A 5 36.22 -37.96 0.17
CA THR A 5 34.85 -37.38 0.27
C THR A 5 34.57 -36.20 1.21
N SER A 6 34.25 -35.06 0.58
CA SER A 6 33.21 -34.11 1.01
C SER A 6 31.86 -34.81 1.22
N PRO A 7 30.94 -34.23 2.01
CA PRO A 7 29.83 -33.58 1.32
C PRO A 7 29.36 -32.25 1.92
N THR A 8 28.99 -31.36 0.98
CA THR A 8 28.07 -30.23 1.11
C THR A 8 26.84 -30.58 1.95
N SER A 9 26.46 -29.71 2.89
CA SER A 9 25.12 -29.71 3.48
C SER A 9 24.39 -28.42 3.07
N THR A 10 23.53 -28.58 2.08
CA THR A 10 22.56 -27.61 1.59
C THR A 10 21.46 -27.45 2.63
N GLY A 11 21.39 -26.29 3.27
CA GLY A 11 20.25 -25.89 4.08
C GLY A 11 19.06 -25.59 3.18
N VAL A 12 18.03 -26.44 3.29
CA VAL A 12 16.77 -26.37 2.56
C VAL A 12 16.04 -25.03 2.81
N ALA A 13 15.81 -24.26 1.75
CA ALA A 13 14.92 -23.11 1.77
C ALA A 13 13.47 -23.62 1.90
N SER A 14 12.76 -23.11 2.90
CA SER A 14 11.31 -23.31 3.03
C SER A 14 10.60 -22.69 1.82
N PRO A 15 9.57 -23.33 1.23
CA PRO A 15 8.78 -22.71 0.19
C PRO A 15 7.89 -21.62 0.83
N THR A 16 8.34 -20.37 0.77
CA THR A 16 7.44 -19.23 0.98
C THR A 16 6.44 -19.20 -0.16
N SER A 17 5.17 -19.33 0.23
CA SER A 17 3.99 -19.22 -0.63
C SER A 17 4.16 -18.07 -1.63
N THR A 18 4.30 -18.42 -2.92
CA THR A 18 4.37 -17.46 -4.02
C THR A 18 2.99 -16.84 -4.20
N GLY A 19 2.68 -15.83 -3.39
CA GLY A 19 1.62 -14.88 -3.68
C GLY A 19 2.07 -14.06 -4.89
N VAL A 20 1.25 -14.04 -5.94
CA VAL A 20 1.46 -13.21 -7.13
C VAL A 20 1.82 -11.78 -6.70
N ALA A 21 3.04 -11.35 -7.02
CA ALA A 21 3.51 -10.00 -6.72
C ALA A 21 2.72 -9.01 -7.59
N PHE A 22 1.74 -8.35 -7.00
CA PHE A 22 1.02 -7.29 -7.68
C PHE A 22 1.93 -6.07 -7.81
N LEU A 23 2.32 -5.75 -9.04
CA LEU A 23 3.34 -4.74 -9.33
C LEU A 23 2.74 -3.34 -9.41
N ALA A 24 3.28 -2.39 -8.66
CA ALA A 24 2.97 -0.96 -8.77
C ALA A 24 3.63 -0.33 -10.02
N ARG A 25 4.77 -0.88 -10.47
CA ARG A 25 5.57 -0.56 -11.67
C ARG A 25 6.34 -1.82 -12.11
N PRO A 26 6.91 -1.93 -13.33
CA PRO A 26 7.77 -3.06 -13.69
C PRO A 26 8.86 -3.26 -12.62
N GLY A 27 8.80 -4.39 -11.89
CA GLY A 27 9.77 -4.75 -10.85
C GLY A 27 9.52 -4.24 -9.43
N ARG A 28 8.43 -3.50 -9.13
CA ARG A 28 8.15 -3.07 -7.74
C ARG A 28 6.80 -3.58 -7.24
N PRO A 29 6.75 -4.51 -6.27
CA PRO A 29 5.48 -4.94 -5.68
C PRO A 29 4.82 -3.79 -4.92
N ALA A 30 3.50 -3.68 -5.04
CA ALA A 30 2.70 -2.76 -4.24
C ALA A 30 2.80 -3.15 -2.77
N VAL A 31 3.06 -2.17 -1.92
CA VAL A 31 3.09 -2.39 -0.46
C VAL A 31 1.66 -2.31 0.06
N VAL A 32 1.27 -3.31 0.85
CA VAL A 32 -0.06 -3.41 1.45
C VAL A 32 0.12 -3.76 2.92
N THR A 33 -0.70 -3.18 3.79
CA THR A 33 -0.65 -3.51 5.21
C THR A 33 -1.31 -4.87 5.50
N PRO A 34 -0.94 -5.54 6.60
CA PRO A 34 -1.60 -6.76 7.00
C PRO A 34 -3.08 -6.55 7.28
N THR A 35 -3.45 -5.43 7.91
CA THR A 35 -4.85 -5.07 8.20
C THR A 35 -5.11 -3.59 7.90
N LEU A 36 -6.38 -3.23 7.67
CA LEU A 36 -6.79 -1.83 7.55
C LEU A 36 -6.82 -1.13 8.90
N ALA A 37 -6.93 -1.87 10.01
CA ALA A 37 -6.99 -1.29 11.36
C ALA A 37 -5.66 -0.67 11.81
N GLU A 38 -4.54 -1.10 11.21
CA GLU A 38 -3.22 -0.51 11.43
C GLU A 38 -3.04 0.85 10.73
N LEU A 39 -3.95 1.21 9.82
CA LEU A 39 -3.92 2.48 9.11
C LEU A 39 -4.52 3.57 10.00
N THR A 40 -3.66 4.25 10.75
CA THR A 40 -4.01 5.23 11.78
C THR A 40 -3.70 6.66 11.37
N GLY A 41 -3.51 6.91 10.07
CA GLY A 41 -3.17 8.21 9.55
C GLY A 41 -4.19 9.30 9.86
N PRO A 42 -3.81 10.57 9.67
CA PRO A 42 -4.65 11.72 9.95
C PRO A 42 -5.94 11.67 9.13
N THR A 43 -7.01 12.21 9.72
CA THR A 43 -8.35 12.25 9.11
C THR A 43 -8.83 13.65 8.77
N ARG A 44 -8.14 14.68 9.29
CA ARG A 44 -8.46 16.11 9.13
C ARG A 44 -7.19 16.94 9.24
N GLY A 45 -7.28 18.18 8.77
CA GLY A 45 -6.18 19.14 8.80
C GLY A 45 -5.26 18.99 7.59
N VAL A 46 -4.19 19.76 7.59
CA VAL A 46 -3.23 19.80 6.48
C VAL A 46 -2.10 18.80 6.74
N VAL A 47 -1.84 17.94 5.76
CA VAL A 47 -0.74 16.98 5.78
C VAL A 47 0.27 17.34 4.72
N GLU A 48 1.54 17.46 5.11
CA GLU A 48 2.64 17.63 4.17
C GLU A 48 3.27 16.27 3.87
N LEU A 49 3.24 15.85 2.60
CA LEU A 49 3.88 14.59 2.20
C LEU A 49 5.42 14.72 2.20
N PRO A 50 6.14 13.64 2.54
CA PRO A 50 7.59 13.55 2.30
C PRO A 50 7.95 13.73 0.82
N VAL A 51 9.10 14.37 0.55
CA VAL A 51 9.58 14.66 -0.82
C VAL A 51 9.75 13.41 -1.69
N HIS A 52 10.01 12.25 -1.08
CA HIS A 52 10.20 11.00 -1.80
C HIS A 52 8.85 10.41 -2.28
N LEU A 53 7.74 10.74 -1.62
CA LEU A 53 6.39 10.41 -2.10
C LEU A 53 5.89 11.42 -3.12
N MET A 54 6.31 12.69 -2.99
CA MET A 54 5.93 13.73 -3.93
C MET A 54 7.07 14.73 -4.11
N TRP A 55 7.62 14.78 -5.32
CA TRP A 55 8.82 15.58 -5.63
C TRP A 55 8.50 17.06 -5.93
N ASN A 56 7.25 17.49 -5.78
CA ASN A 56 6.84 18.86 -6.07
C ASN A 56 7.10 19.81 -4.87
N ALA A 57 7.06 21.12 -5.11
CA ALA A 57 7.29 22.10 -4.04
C ALA A 57 6.06 22.28 -3.13
N ASN A 58 4.85 22.15 -3.67
CA ASN A 58 3.60 22.25 -2.92
C ASN A 58 3.05 20.86 -2.60
N ARG A 59 3.42 20.32 -1.42
CA ARG A 59 3.12 18.94 -1.01
C ARG A 59 2.13 18.86 0.16
N SER A 60 1.47 19.97 0.43
CA SER A 60 0.51 20.13 1.50
C SER A 60 -0.89 19.83 0.96
N PHE A 61 -1.59 18.93 1.63
CA PHE A 61 -2.93 18.49 1.27
C PHE A 61 -3.88 18.78 2.43
N ASP A 62 -4.98 19.47 2.16
CA ASP A 62 -6.04 19.64 3.15
C ASP A 62 -6.97 18.43 3.14
N LEU A 63 -6.96 17.63 4.20
CA LEU A 63 -7.85 16.47 4.34
C LEU A 63 -9.33 16.86 4.50
N GLY A 64 -9.63 18.15 4.71
CA GLY A 64 -10.99 18.68 4.65
C GLY A 64 -11.51 18.85 3.23
N ASP A 65 -10.63 18.93 2.25
CA ASP A 65 -10.97 19.00 0.83
C ASP A 65 -10.98 17.57 0.23
N PRO A 66 -12.08 17.13 -0.40
CA PRO A 66 -12.21 15.77 -0.89
C PRO A 66 -11.27 15.48 -2.06
N ASP A 67 -10.95 16.46 -2.90
CA ASP A 67 -10.05 16.29 -4.03
C ASP A 67 -8.61 16.14 -3.52
N ASP A 68 -8.18 16.97 -2.58
CA ASP A 68 -6.87 16.86 -1.92
C ASP A 68 -6.72 15.51 -1.19
N LEU A 69 -7.75 15.05 -0.48
CA LEU A 69 -7.75 13.74 0.19
C LEU A 69 -7.52 12.59 -0.80
N LEU A 70 -8.27 12.58 -1.91
CA LEU A 70 -8.14 11.57 -2.95
C LEU A 70 -6.74 11.59 -3.56
N TRP A 71 -6.26 12.78 -3.90
CA TRP A 71 -4.99 12.97 -4.57
C TRP A 71 -3.81 12.60 -3.67
N MET A 72 -3.88 12.91 -2.38
CA MET A 72 -2.92 12.46 -1.38
C MET A 72 -2.89 10.92 -1.32
N TYR A 73 -4.06 10.28 -1.20
CA TYR A 73 -4.14 8.82 -1.04
C TYR A 73 -3.66 8.10 -2.30
N GLU A 74 -3.96 8.62 -3.49
CA GLU A 74 -3.43 8.10 -4.75
C GLU A 74 -1.90 8.14 -4.80
N ASN A 75 -1.30 9.26 -4.41
CA ASN A 75 0.16 9.40 -4.38
C ASN A 75 0.79 8.46 -3.35
N VAL A 76 0.28 8.43 -2.12
CA VAL A 76 0.79 7.57 -1.04
C VAL A 76 0.70 6.10 -1.46
N LEU A 77 -0.46 5.62 -1.91
CA LEU A 77 -0.63 4.21 -2.30
C LEU A 77 0.23 3.80 -3.50
N ARG A 78 0.58 4.75 -4.38
CA ARG A 78 1.40 4.50 -5.56
C ARG A 78 2.90 4.53 -5.27
N GLU A 79 3.35 5.48 -4.47
CA GLU A 79 4.77 5.79 -4.28
C GLU A 79 5.34 5.20 -2.99
N THR A 80 4.49 4.83 -2.02
CA THR A 80 4.97 4.27 -0.75
C THR A 80 5.61 2.90 -0.93
N THR A 81 6.73 2.73 -0.22
CA THR A 81 7.60 1.55 -0.29
C THR A 81 7.75 0.84 1.05
N HIS A 82 7.18 1.41 2.11
CA HIS A 82 7.24 0.92 3.47
C HIS A 82 5.85 0.96 4.10
N ALA A 83 5.47 -0.12 4.81
CA ALA A 83 4.19 -0.17 5.49
C ALA A 83 4.07 0.87 6.63
N GLY A 84 5.19 1.38 7.17
CA GLY A 84 5.19 2.45 8.18
C GLY A 84 4.54 3.73 7.66
N GLU A 85 4.98 4.21 6.50
CA GLU A 85 4.41 5.38 5.83
C GLU A 85 2.91 5.22 5.56
N LEU A 86 2.45 4.02 5.17
CA LEU A 86 1.02 3.74 5.01
C LEU A 86 0.26 3.92 6.32
N ARG A 87 0.81 3.42 7.44
CA ARG A 87 0.17 3.52 8.76
C ARG A 87 0.10 4.96 9.27
N GLU A 88 1.08 5.77 8.89
CA GLU A 88 1.21 7.17 9.32
C GLU A 88 0.38 8.13 8.45
N LEU A 89 0.21 7.85 7.16
CA LEU A 89 -0.41 8.77 6.20
C LEU A 89 -1.82 8.37 5.78
N VAL A 90 -2.18 7.08 5.88
CA VAL A 90 -3.48 6.58 5.44
C VAL A 90 -4.31 6.18 6.65
N ASN A 91 -5.59 6.55 6.62
CA ASN A 91 -6.57 6.10 7.60
C ASN A 91 -7.43 4.98 7.01
N GLY A 92 -7.55 3.86 7.72
CA GLY A 92 -8.27 2.68 7.21
C GLY A 92 -9.76 2.90 7.01
N HIS A 93 -10.39 3.77 7.81
CA HIS A 93 -11.80 4.11 7.65
C HIS A 93 -12.02 4.99 6.42
N LEU A 94 -11.26 6.08 6.29
CA LEU A 94 -11.34 6.97 5.13
C LEU A 94 -10.98 6.23 3.84
N LEU A 95 -9.94 5.41 3.87
CA LEU A 95 -9.51 4.63 2.71
C LEU A 95 -10.65 3.78 2.15
N ARG A 96 -11.43 3.13 3.02
CA ARG A 96 -12.59 2.35 2.59
C ARG A 96 -13.68 3.19 1.94
N GLN A 97 -13.92 4.40 2.47
CA GLN A 97 -14.95 5.30 1.94
C GLN A 97 -14.55 5.84 0.56
N VAL A 98 -13.28 6.22 0.40
CA VAL A 98 -12.80 6.84 -0.83
C VAL A 98 -12.27 5.83 -1.86
N TRP A 99 -12.05 4.57 -1.48
CA TRP A 99 -11.56 3.49 -2.36
C TRP A 99 -12.19 3.43 -3.76
N PRO A 100 -13.53 3.52 -3.93
CA PRO A 100 -14.14 3.50 -5.27
C PRO A 100 -13.81 4.74 -6.10
N MET A 101 -13.44 5.85 -5.48
CA MET A 101 -13.11 7.12 -6.14
C MET A 101 -11.64 7.22 -6.55
N LEU A 102 -10.74 6.45 -5.91
CA LEU A 102 -9.29 6.52 -6.17
C LEU A 102 -8.92 6.00 -7.57
N ASN A 103 -8.15 6.79 -8.32
CA ASN A 103 -7.61 6.43 -9.62
C ASN A 103 -6.26 5.71 -9.52
N LEU A 104 -6.29 4.45 -9.08
CA LEU A 104 -5.08 3.65 -8.84
C LEU A 104 -4.65 2.81 -10.06
N PRO A 105 -3.33 2.60 -10.26
CA PRO A 105 -2.84 1.59 -11.19
C PRO A 105 -3.44 0.21 -10.89
N ARG A 106 -3.79 -0.54 -11.94
CA ARG A 106 -4.47 -1.85 -11.81
C ARG A 106 -3.74 -2.81 -10.86
N GLY A 107 -2.41 -2.83 -10.88
CA GLY A 107 -1.61 -3.66 -9.99
C GLY A 107 -1.77 -3.28 -8.52
N VAL A 108 -1.71 -1.98 -8.19
CA VAL A 108 -1.91 -1.48 -6.82
C VAL A 108 -3.32 -1.82 -6.34
N ARG A 109 -4.34 -1.49 -7.14
CA ARG A 109 -5.74 -1.79 -6.80
C ARG A 109 -5.95 -3.28 -6.53
N ALA A 110 -5.46 -4.14 -7.42
CA ALA A 110 -5.61 -5.59 -7.27
C ALA A 110 -4.84 -6.14 -6.05
N ALA A 111 -3.66 -5.59 -5.72
CA ALA A 111 -2.90 -5.96 -4.52
C ALA A 111 -3.72 -5.72 -3.24
N TRP A 112 -4.27 -4.51 -3.14
CA TRP A 112 -5.03 -4.06 -2.00
C TRP A 112 -6.36 -4.81 -1.87
N GLU A 113 -7.09 -5.03 -2.97
CA GLU A 113 -8.33 -5.80 -2.96
C GLU A 113 -8.12 -7.30 -2.70
N HIS A 114 -7.00 -7.86 -3.17
CA HIS A 114 -6.63 -9.24 -2.87
C HIS A 114 -6.37 -9.43 -1.37
N ARG A 115 -5.67 -8.47 -0.75
CA ARG A 115 -5.39 -8.50 0.69
C ARG A 115 -6.62 -8.15 1.54
N HIS A 116 -7.36 -7.13 1.13
CA HIS A 116 -8.51 -6.57 1.84
C HIS A 116 -9.77 -6.73 0.99
N ARG A 117 -10.42 -7.89 1.10
CA ARG A 117 -11.66 -8.18 0.36
C ARG A 117 -12.77 -7.16 0.61
N VAL A 118 -12.75 -6.49 1.76
CA VAL A 118 -13.70 -5.43 2.10
C VAL A 118 -13.61 -4.20 1.20
N LEU A 119 -12.48 -4.00 0.50
CA LEU A 119 -12.33 -2.93 -0.51
C LEU A 119 -12.96 -3.31 -1.85
N ARG A 120 -13.19 -4.61 -2.10
CA ARG A 120 -13.87 -5.12 -3.31
C ARG A 120 -15.39 -5.08 -3.17
N GLY A 121 -15.91 -5.18 -1.94
CA GLY A 121 -17.33 -5.15 -1.66
C GLY A 121 -17.84 -3.73 -1.68
N ASP A 122 -18.65 -3.42 -2.69
CA ASP A 122 -19.52 -2.27 -2.88
C ASP A 122 -19.19 -1.03 -2.04
N GLY A 123 -18.63 -0.01 -2.70
CA GLY A 123 -18.61 1.37 -2.23
C GLY A 123 -20.02 1.99 -2.13
N ALA A 124 -21.01 1.22 -1.69
CA ALA A 124 -22.34 1.69 -1.35
C ALA A 124 -22.43 1.82 0.17
N LEU A 125 -22.17 3.02 0.67
CA LEU A 125 -23.31 3.77 1.17
C LEU A 125 -23.05 5.26 1.07
N ARG A 126 -24.08 5.91 0.54
CA ARG A 126 -24.21 7.33 0.26
C ARG A 126 -23.87 8.16 1.49
N ALA A 127 -23.14 9.24 1.28
CA ALA A 127 -23.32 10.43 2.10
C ALA A 127 -24.81 10.79 2.03
N ALA A 128 -25.51 10.60 3.14
CA ALA A 128 -26.84 11.10 3.42
C ALA A 128 -26.71 12.20 4.47
#